data_AF-A0A5N5Q7R8-F1
#
_entry.id   AF-A0A5N5Q7R8-F1
#
_cell.length_a   1.000
_cell.length_b   1.000
_cell.length_c   1.000
_cell.angle_alpha   90.00
_cell.angle_beta   90.00
_cell.angle_gamma   90.00
#
_symmetry.space_group_name_H-M   'P 1'
#
loop_
_entity.id
_entity.type
_entity.pdbx_description
1 polymer ?
#
loop_
_entity_poly.entity_id
_entity_poly.type
_entity_poly.pdbx_seq_one_letter_code
_entity_poly.pdbx_strand_id
1 'polypeptide(L)'
;MAMQCVACPHPGVNFDASQVGEDEKWLFVYWFSYDGNFQNPQKAKKVDTDNISFTDGLMYYVSQKEHKDWVSLDTNKQQNSSGKRPDCDNHKAAADLFVKYVGLDVSGVGAATCTQHSTFIPRGFVDFFQGEK
;
A
#
# COMPACT_ATOMS: atom_id res chain seq x y z
N MET A 1 -10.88 -15.96 -0.47
CA MET A 1 -9.66 -16.45 -1.12
C MET A 1 -8.97 -15.34 -1.91
N ALA A 2 -7.73 -14.98 -1.56
CA ALA A 2 -6.86 -14.17 -2.42
C ALA A 2 -5.85 -15.08 -3.10
N MET A 3 -5.58 -14.83 -4.38
CA MET A 3 -4.67 -15.65 -5.17
C MET A 3 -3.32 -14.95 -5.23
N GLN A 4 -2.27 -15.66 -4.83
CA GLN A 4 -0.91 -15.20 -5.06
C GLN A 4 -0.48 -15.51 -6.50
N CYS A 5 0.54 -14.80 -7.00
CA CYS A 5 1.14 -15.09 -8.28
C CYS A 5 1.63 -16.55 -8.36
N VAL A 6 1.00 -17.40 -9.16
CA VAL A 6 1.38 -18.82 -9.27
C VAL A 6 2.67 -19.05 -10.06
N ALA A 7 3.05 -18.09 -10.91
CA ALA A 7 4.22 -18.18 -11.79
C ALA A 7 5.52 -17.73 -11.10
N CYS A 8 5.43 -16.90 -10.06
CA CYS A 8 6.61 -16.49 -9.30
C CYS A 8 7.15 -17.64 -8.43
N PRO A 9 8.46 -17.61 -8.10
CA PRO A 9 9.08 -18.60 -7.24
C PRO A 9 8.48 -18.54 -5.82
N HIS A 10 7.95 -19.68 -5.35
CA HIS A 10 7.45 -19.90 -4.00
C HIS A 10 8.10 -21.14 -3.38
N PRO A 11 9.09 -20.96 -2.47
CA PRO A 11 9.75 -22.07 -1.81
C PRO A 11 8.75 -23.00 -1.11
N GLY A 12 8.84 -24.30 -1.38
CA GLY A 12 7.96 -25.33 -0.81
C GLY A 12 6.57 -25.41 -1.43
N VAL A 13 6.24 -24.56 -2.41
CA VAL A 13 4.96 -24.59 -3.13
C VAL A 13 5.16 -25.06 -4.57
N ASN A 14 6.01 -24.34 -5.33
CA ASN A 14 6.26 -24.65 -6.74
C ASN A 14 7.75 -24.92 -7.06
N PHE A 15 8.65 -24.78 -6.09
CA PHE A 15 10.03 -25.28 -6.17
C PHE A 15 10.61 -25.56 -4.77
N ASP A 16 11.65 -26.40 -4.70
CA ASP A 16 12.43 -26.64 -3.49
C ASP A 16 13.67 -25.75 -3.47
N ALA A 17 13.78 -24.89 -2.46
CA ALA A 17 14.91 -23.96 -2.32
C ALA A 17 16.26 -24.65 -2.11
N SER A 18 16.28 -25.90 -1.62
CA SER A 18 17.51 -26.67 -1.46
C SER A 18 18.12 -27.13 -2.79
N GLN A 19 17.31 -27.15 -3.85
CA GLN A 19 17.73 -27.56 -5.20
C GLN A 19 18.31 -26.40 -6.02
N VAL A 20 18.24 -25.17 -5.51
CA VAL A 20 18.73 -23.98 -6.22
C VAL A 20 20.19 -23.73 -5.89
N GLY A 21 21.04 -23.78 -6.92
CA GLY A 21 22.47 -23.45 -6.81
C GLY A 21 22.68 -21.99 -6.39
N GLU A 22 23.81 -21.70 -5.74
CA GLU A 22 24.11 -20.35 -5.26
C GLU A 22 24.15 -19.31 -6.39
N ASP A 23 24.68 -19.69 -7.55
CA ASP A 23 24.75 -18.85 -8.76
C ASP A 23 23.39 -18.65 -9.46
N GLU A 24 22.37 -19.42 -9.09
CA GLU A 24 21.03 -19.39 -9.68
C GLU A 24 19.99 -18.71 -8.77
N LYS A 25 20.32 -18.46 -7.49
CA LYS A 25 19.39 -17.87 -6.50
C LYS A 25 18.72 -16.60 -6.99
N TRP A 26 19.41 -15.78 -7.77
CA TRP A 26 18.87 -14.53 -8.31
C TRP A 26 17.70 -14.73 -9.29
N LEU A 27 17.59 -15.91 -9.93
CA LEU A 27 16.46 -16.29 -10.78
C LEU A 27 15.20 -16.62 -9.96
N PHE A 28 15.38 -17.02 -8.69
CA PHE A 28 14.31 -17.45 -7.79
C PHE A 28 13.90 -16.34 -6.81
N VAL A 29 13.91 -15.09 -7.26
CA VAL A 29 13.51 -13.91 -6.48
C VAL A 29 12.09 -13.47 -6.85
N TYR A 30 11.30 -13.10 -5.84
CA TYR A 30 9.99 -12.48 -6.02
C TYR A 30 10.14 -10.96 -6.18
N TRP A 31 9.77 -10.43 -7.34
CA TRP A 31 9.75 -8.99 -7.59
C TRP A 31 8.35 -8.43 -7.32
N PHE A 32 8.27 -7.42 -6.47
CA PHE A 32 7.04 -6.67 -6.24
C PHE A 32 7.17 -5.21 -6.65
N SER A 33 6.05 -4.66 -7.09
CA SER A 33 5.84 -3.25 -7.41
C SER A 33 4.77 -2.73 -6.46
N TYR A 34 4.86 -1.46 -6.08
CA TYR A 34 3.87 -0.79 -5.26
C TYR A 34 3.44 0.49 -5.96
N ASP A 35 2.14 0.69 -6.10
CA ASP A 35 1.57 1.87 -6.75
C ASP A 35 0.37 2.41 -5.95
N GLY A 36 0.14 3.71 -6.09
CA GLY A 36 -0.88 4.45 -5.36
C GLY A 36 -1.93 5.09 -6.28
N ASN A 37 -3.21 4.76 -6.06
CA ASN A 37 -4.33 5.37 -6.75
C ASN A 37 -5.03 6.43 -5.85
N PHE A 38 -4.77 7.71 -6.13
CA PHE A 38 -5.39 8.86 -5.45
C PHE A 38 -6.69 9.35 -6.08
N GLN A 39 -7.16 8.69 -7.13
CA GLN A 39 -8.43 9.00 -7.80
C GLN A 39 -9.60 8.19 -7.26
N ASN A 40 -9.36 7.30 -6.27
CA ASN A 40 -10.38 6.53 -5.59
C ASN A 40 -10.55 6.96 -4.11
N PRO A 41 -11.02 8.19 -3.82
CA PRO A 41 -11.23 8.65 -2.45
C PRO A 41 -12.56 8.16 -1.85
N GLN A 42 -12.56 7.91 -0.55
CA GLN A 42 -13.75 7.70 0.26
C GLN A 42 -14.09 8.97 1.05
N LYS A 43 -15.31 9.47 0.91
CA LYS A 43 -15.80 10.60 1.72
C LYS A 43 -16.09 10.17 3.15
N ALA A 44 -15.81 11.06 4.11
CA ALA A 44 -16.19 10.87 5.49
C ALA A 44 -17.73 10.82 5.62
N LYS A 45 -18.22 9.77 6.27
CA LYS A 45 -19.66 9.59 6.54
C LYS A 45 -20.02 10.23 7.87
N LYS A 46 -21.22 10.80 7.96
CA LYS A 46 -21.74 11.38 9.21
C LYS A 46 -22.16 10.31 10.23
N VAL A 47 -22.53 9.12 9.75
CA VAL A 47 -22.91 7.95 10.53
C VAL A 47 -22.28 6.72 9.87
N ASP A 48 -21.56 5.91 10.65
CA ASP A 48 -20.77 4.78 10.14
C ASP A 48 -20.96 3.49 10.95
N THR A 49 -21.99 3.43 11.80
CA THR A 49 -22.21 2.36 12.78
C THR A 49 -22.34 0.96 12.15
N ASP A 50 -22.83 0.89 10.92
CA ASP A 50 -23.06 -0.38 10.20
C ASP A 50 -22.04 -0.63 9.07
N ASN A 51 -21.01 0.21 8.96
CA ASN A 51 -19.99 0.07 7.92
C ASN A 51 -18.86 -0.86 8.36
N ILE A 52 -19.18 -2.15 8.38
CA ILE A 52 -18.27 -3.19 8.84
C ILE A 52 -17.67 -3.89 7.60
N SER A 53 -16.35 -3.99 7.55
CA SER A 53 -15.67 -4.77 6.52
C SER A 53 -15.85 -6.26 6.80
N PHE A 54 -16.40 -7.00 5.83
CA PHE A 54 -16.53 -8.45 5.92
C PHE A 54 -15.21 -9.21 5.71
N THR A 55 -14.18 -8.51 5.22
CA THR A 55 -12.89 -9.10 4.88
C THR A 55 -11.73 -8.28 5.45
N ASP A 56 -11.92 -7.63 6.60
CA ASP A 56 -10.85 -6.86 7.25
C ASP A 56 -9.65 -7.76 7.57
N GLY A 57 -8.44 -7.35 7.15
CA GLY A 57 -7.24 -8.16 7.31
C GLY A 57 -7.22 -9.49 6.55
N LEU A 58 -8.21 -9.72 5.69
CA LEU A 58 -8.32 -10.90 4.83
C LEU A 58 -8.14 -10.49 3.37
N MET A 59 -7.99 -11.51 2.51
CA MET A 59 -7.91 -11.31 1.06
C MET A 59 -6.70 -10.46 0.67
N TYR A 60 -6.93 -9.34 -0.03
CA TYR A 60 -5.90 -8.44 -0.51
C TYR A 60 -5.64 -7.27 0.44
N TYR A 61 -6.52 -6.99 1.41
CA TYR A 61 -6.36 -5.87 2.33
C TYR A 61 -5.65 -6.28 3.61
N VAL A 62 -4.83 -5.37 4.15
CA VAL A 62 -4.35 -5.45 5.52
C VAL A 62 -5.48 -5.17 6.51
N SER A 63 -5.25 -5.39 7.82
CA SER A 63 -6.23 -4.95 8.82
C SER A 63 -6.26 -3.43 8.85
N GLN A 64 -7.44 -2.85 8.69
CA GLN A 64 -7.65 -1.42 8.71
C GLN A 64 -7.26 -0.81 10.06
N LYS A 65 -7.55 -1.51 11.15
CA LYS A 65 -7.21 -1.05 12.50
C LYS A 65 -5.69 -1.01 12.70
N GLU A 66 -5.01 -2.13 12.46
CA GLU A 66 -3.55 -2.22 12.61
C GLU A 66 -2.83 -1.22 11.71
N HIS A 67 -3.32 -1.04 10.47
CA HIS A 67 -2.77 -0.07 9.54
C HIS A 67 -2.97 1.38 10.03
N LYS A 68 -4.18 1.75 10.48
CA LYS A 68 -4.45 3.07 11.06
C LYS A 68 -3.56 3.35 12.27
N ASP A 69 -3.43 2.37 13.16
CA ASP A 69 -2.58 2.47 14.35
C ASP A 69 -1.11 2.68 13.95
N TRP A 70 -0.61 1.93 12.96
CA TRP A 70 0.75 2.07 12.43
C TRP A 70 0.98 3.44 11.77
N VAL A 71 0.07 3.92 10.91
CA VAL A 71 0.18 5.26 10.27
C VAL A 71 0.18 6.38 11.33
N SER A 72 -0.49 6.16 12.46
CA SER A 72 -0.57 7.12 13.55
C SER A 72 0.70 7.23 14.42
N LEU A 73 1.68 6.35 14.22
CA LEU A 73 2.95 6.41 14.95
C LEU A 73 3.76 7.66 14.55
N ASP A 74 4.36 8.34 15.53
CA ASP A 74 5.11 9.58 15.27
C ASP A 74 6.31 9.39 14.35
N THR A 75 6.91 8.19 14.34
CA THR A 75 7.97 7.80 13.38
C THR A 75 7.50 7.85 11.93
N ASN A 76 6.22 7.60 11.69
CA ASN A 76 5.60 7.59 10.36
C ASN A 76 4.93 8.93 10.02
N LYS A 77 4.86 9.87 10.98
CA LYS A 77 4.36 11.23 10.79
C LYS A 77 5.40 12.21 10.26
N GLN A 78 6.64 11.79 9.98
CA GLN A 78 7.70 12.68 9.51
C GLN A 78 7.31 13.33 8.18
N GLN A 79 6.72 14.52 8.26
CA GLN A 79 6.68 15.46 7.16
C GLN A 79 8.09 16.01 6.95
N ASN A 80 8.36 16.52 5.75
CA ASN A 80 9.39 17.52 5.54
C ASN A 80 9.09 18.73 6.45
N SER A 81 9.54 18.64 7.69
CA SER A 81 9.18 19.49 8.83
C SER A 81 9.98 20.79 8.84
N SER A 82 10.59 21.16 7.72
CA SER A 82 11.38 22.40 7.66
C SER A 82 10.49 23.65 7.70
N GLY A 83 9.16 23.53 7.61
CA GLY A 83 8.22 24.66 7.61
C GLY A 83 8.47 25.66 6.46
N LYS A 84 9.42 25.35 5.59
CA LYS A 84 9.93 26.21 4.54
C LYS A 84 9.38 25.67 3.25
N ARG A 85 8.54 26.48 2.58
CA ARG A 85 8.05 26.16 1.25
C ARG A 85 9.28 25.89 0.36
N PRO A 86 9.38 24.72 -0.29
CA PRO A 86 10.50 24.45 -1.18
C PRO A 86 10.49 25.47 -2.33
N ASP A 87 11.68 26.00 -2.67
CA ASP A 87 11.84 27.02 -3.73
C ASP A 87 11.50 26.46 -5.13
N CYS A 88 11.52 25.14 -5.28
CA CYS A 88 11.22 24.45 -6.53
C CYS A 88 9.71 24.31 -6.74
N ASP A 89 9.23 24.72 -7.92
CA ASP A 89 7.81 24.66 -8.31
C ASP A 89 7.26 23.22 -8.35
N ASN A 90 8.06 22.23 -8.74
CA ASN A 90 7.65 20.82 -8.73
C ASN A 90 7.32 20.31 -7.32
N HIS A 91 7.99 20.80 -6.28
CA HIS A 91 7.69 20.45 -4.89
C HIS A 91 6.57 21.32 -4.29
N LYS A 92 6.20 22.45 -4.91
CA LYS A 92 4.99 23.21 -4.52
C LYS A 92 3.71 22.42 -4.83
N ALA A 93 3.68 21.68 -5.94
CA ALA A 93 2.56 20.79 -6.27
C ALA A 93 2.35 19.71 -5.21
N ALA A 94 3.44 19.14 -4.66
CA ALA A 94 3.38 18.18 -3.56
C ALA A 94 2.78 18.79 -2.27
N ALA A 95 3.00 20.09 -2.02
CA ALA A 95 2.45 20.80 -0.87
C ALA A 95 1.00 21.27 -1.05
N ASP A 96 0.58 21.60 -2.27
CA ASP A 96 -0.80 22.07 -2.55
C ASP A 96 -1.81 20.91 -2.72
N LEU A 97 -1.35 19.65 -2.83
CA LEU A 97 -2.24 18.47 -2.87
C LEU A 97 -3.06 18.30 -1.58
N PHE A 98 -2.55 18.75 -0.43
CA PHE A 98 -3.20 18.53 0.86
C PHE A 98 -4.54 19.26 1.03
N VAL A 99 -4.76 20.36 0.30
CA VAL A 99 -6.03 21.12 0.35
C VAL A 99 -7.21 20.32 -0.24
N LYS A 100 -6.94 19.33 -1.11
CA LYS A 100 -7.98 18.53 -1.77
C LYS A 100 -8.59 17.42 -0.90
N TYR A 101 -8.07 17.15 0.29
CA TYR A 101 -8.49 16.00 1.11
C TYR A 101 -9.47 16.34 2.25
N VAL A 102 -9.94 17.59 2.34
CA VAL A 102 -10.91 17.99 3.38
C VAL A 102 -12.24 17.24 3.20
N GLY A 103 -12.70 16.57 4.26
CA GLY A 103 -13.95 15.80 4.25
C GLY A 103 -13.84 14.39 3.66
N LEU A 104 -12.62 13.91 3.42
CA LEU A 104 -12.35 12.52 3.06
C LEU A 104 -11.94 11.70 4.28
N ASP A 105 -12.39 10.45 4.32
CA ASP A 105 -11.93 9.43 5.28
C ASP A 105 -10.76 8.64 4.69
N VAL A 106 -10.80 8.36 3.38
CA VAL A 106 -9.69 7.77 2.61
C VAL A 106 -9.43 8.65 1.38
N SER A 107 -8.17 8.96 1.15
CA SER A 107 -7.68 9.81 0.05
C SER A 107 -7.23 9.03 -1.18
N GLY A 108 -7.01 7.72 -1.04
CA GLY A 108 -6.64 6.82 -2.12
C GLY A 108 -6.32 5.42 -1.60
N VAL A 109 -5.87 4.55 -2.48
CA VAL A 109 -5.50 3.17 -2.15
C VAL A 109 -4.12 2.85 -2.73
N GLY A 110 -3.26 2.23 -1.92
CA GLY A 110 -2.00 1.65 -2.34
C GLY A 110 -2.15 0.16 -2.57
N ALA A 111 -1.49 -0.38 -3.58
CA ALA A 111 -1.52 -1.81 -3.87
C ALA A 111 -0.13 -2.34 -4.24
N ALA A 112 0.29 -3.39 -3.55
CA ALA A 112 1.43 -4.19 -3.95
C ALA A 112 1.02 -5.25 -4.99
N THR A 113 1.79 -5.33 -6.07
CA THR A 113 1.60 -6.26 -7.19
C THR A 113 2.88 -7.01 -7.47
N CYS A 114 2.77 -8.22 -7.99
CA CYS A 114 3.87 -8.89 -8.66
C CYS A 114 4.31 -8.06 -9.87
N THR A 115 5.58 -7.67 -9.94
CA THR A 115 6.10 -6.85 -11.05
C THR A 115 6.03 -7.57 -12.38
N GLN A 116 6.30 -8.87 -12.39
CA GLN A 116 6.43 -9.65 -13.62
C GLN A 116 5.08 -10.08 -14.20
N HIS A 117 4.09 -10.33 -13.34
CA HIS A 117 2.83 -10.95 -13.74
C HIS A 117 1.60 -10.10 -13.40
N SER A 118 1.80 -8.89 -12.86
CA SER A 118 0.75 -7.91 -12.54
C SER A 118 -0.40 -8.48 -11.70
N THR A 119 -0.09 -9.43 -10.82
CA THR A 119 -1.07 -10.03 -9.89
C THR A 119 -0.99 -9.30 -8.56
N PHE A 120 -2.14 -9.06 -7.94
CA PHE A 120 -2.19 -8.43 -6.63
C PHE A 120 -1.63 -9.35 -5.55
N ILE A 121 -0.83 -8.78 -4.65
CA ILE A 121 -0.26 -9.52 -3.53
C ILE A 121 -1.33 -9.61 -2.43
N PRO A 122 -1.62 -10.81 -1.90
CA PRO A 122 -2.49 -10.95 -0.74
C PRO A 122 -2.01 -10.07 0.43
N ARG A 123 -2.94 -9.36 1.08
CA ARG A 123 -2.64 -8.36 2.12
C ARG A 123 -1.66 -7.25 1.66
N GLY A 124 -1.59 -6.98 0.36
CA GLY A 124 -0.76 -5.93 -0.23
C GLY A 124 -1.49 -4.60 -0.44
N PHE A 125 -2.77 -4.49 -0.09
CA PHE A 125 -3.56 -3.27 -0.22
C PHE A 125 -3.61 -2.50 1.09
N VAL A 126 -3.48 -1.18 0.99
CA VAL A 126 -3.57 -0.23 2.09
C VAL A 126 -4.39 1.00 1.71
N ASP A 127 -5.12 1.56 2.67
CA ASP A 127 -5.84 2.82 2.49
C ASP A 127 -4.94 4.00 2.84
N PHE A 128 -4.92 5.03 1.99
CA PHE A 128 -4.23 6.28 2.25
C PHE A 128 -5.13 7.26 2.99
N PHE A 129 -4.73 7.72 4.17
CA PHE A 129 -5.55 8.67 4.96
C PHE A 129 -5.16 10.14 4.73
N GLN A 130 -3.93 10.43 4.28
CA GLN A 130 -3.42 11.79 4.09
C GLN A 130 -2.46 11.86 2.88
N GLY A 131 -2.93 11.40 1.72
CA GLY A 131 -2.06 11.21 0.54
C GLY A 131 -1.11 10.03 0.71
N GLU A 132 -0.07 9.99 -0.10
CA GLU A 132 0.99 8.97 -0.11
C GLU A 132 1.75 9.01 1.22
N LYS A 133 1.41 8.10 2.15
CA LYS A 133 2.05 7.89 3.45
C LYS A 133 2.14 6.41 3.75
#